data_AF-A0A7K2ARM5-F1
#
_entry.id   AF-A0A7K2ARM5-F1
#
_cell.length_a   1.000
_cell.length_b   1.000
_cell.length_c   1.000
_cell.angle_alpha   90.00
_cell.angle_beta   90.00
_cell.angle_gamma   90.00
#
_symmetry.space_group_name_H-M   'P 1'
#
loop_
_entity.id
_entity.type
_entity.pdbx_description
1 polymer ?
#
loop_
_entity_poly.entity_id
_entity_poly.type
_entity_poly.pdbx_seq_one_letter_code
_entity_poly.pdbx_strand_id
1 'polypeptide(L)'
;MRRTNVYLTEGQTRYLEARADATGTTRSAVLRNIIDDAAARLAVLDEEVKRAFAALADEYAEVSARLFADDPELSVDPVEYDR
;
A
#
# COMPACT_ATOMS: atom_id res chain seq x y z
N MET A 1 15.30 -20.58 -0.30
CA MET A 1 15.83 -19.23 -0.05
C MET A 1 16.25 -18.64 -1.40
N ARG A 2 15.61 -17.57 -1.88
CA ARG A 2 15.91 -16.97 -3.20
C ARG A 2 17.08 -16.00 -3.05
N ARG A 3 18.13 -16.13 -3.86
CA ARG A 3 19.30 -15.24 -3.82
C ARG A 3 19.07 -14.08 -4.78
N THR A 4 19.15 -12.86 -4.26
CA THR A 4 19.03 -11.62 -5.04
C THR A 4 20.35 -10.88 -4.98
N ASN A 5 20.90 -10.54 -6.14
CA ASN A 5 22.08 -9.67 -6.22
C ASN A 5 21.61 -8.23 -6.31
N VAL A 6 22.07 -7.39 -5.38
CA VAL A 6 21.74 -5.96 -5.33
C VAL A 6 23.05 -5.20 -5.47
N TYR A 7 23.12 -4.30 -6.45
CA TYR A 7 24.26 -3.44 -6.67
C TYR A 7 24.05 -2.14 -5.92
N LEU A 8 25.00 -1.82 -5.05
CA LEU A 8 24.96 -0.64 -4.19
C LEU A 8 26.10 0.30 -4.56
N THR A 9 25.89 1.59 -4.35
CA THR A 9 26.99 2.55 -4.41
C THR A 9 27.96 2.33 -3.25
N GLU A 10 29.16 2.90 -3.36
CA GLU A 10 30.16 2.80 -2.29
C GLU A 10 29.67 3.42 -0.98
N GLY A 11 28.98 4.57 -1.07
CA GLY A 11 28.40 5.23 0.10
C GLY A 11 27.31 4.39 0.79
N GLN A 12 26.45 3.72 0.01
CA GLN A 12 25.43 2.82 0.55
C GLN A 12 26.06 1.59 1.20
N THR A 13 27.13 1.05 0.61
CA THR A 13 27.86 -0.10 1.17
C THR A 13 28.46 0.27 2.52
N ARG A 14 29.18 1.40 2.60
CA ARG A 14 29.76 1.91 3.86
C ARG A 14 28.71 2.18 4.92
N TYR A 15 27.55 2.73 4.53
CA TYR A 15 26.44 2.95 5.46
C TYR A 15 25.95 1.65 6.09
N LEU A 16 25.73 0.61 5.27
CA LEU A 16 25.25 -0.67 5.77
C LEU A 16 26.29 -1.39 6.63
N GLU A 17 27.57 -1.25 6.31
CA GLU A 17 28.68 -1.80 7.11
C GLU A 17 28.76 -1.15 8.48
N ALA A 18 28.78 0.19 8.55
CA ALA A 18 28.81 0.91 9.82
C ALA A 18 27.62 0.54 10.72
N ARG A 19 26.43 0.33 10.13
CA ARG A 19 25.23 -0.07 10.86
C ARG A 19 25.26 -1.54 11.28
N ALA A 20 25.85 -2.42 10.47
CA ALA A 20 26.06 -3.82 10.83
C ALA A 20 27.02 -3.93 12.02
N ASP A 21 28.12 -3.18 12.00
CA ASP A 21 29.10 -3.13 13.08
C ASP A 21 28.47 -2.60 14.38
N ALA A 22 27.72 -1.50 14.29
CA ALA A 22 27.05 -0.90 15.45
C ALA A 22 26.00 -1.82 16.11
N THR A 23 25.42 -2.75 15.34
CA THR A 23 24.39 -3.68 15.82
C THR A 23 24.91 -5.08 16.10
N GLY A 24 26.19 -5.35 15.82
CA GLY A 24 26.77 -6.70 15.90
C GLY A 24 26.12 -7.69 14.91
N THR A 25 25.62 -7.20 13.77
CA THR A 25 24.93 -8.02 12.77
C THR A 25 25.69 -8.06 11.45
N THR A 26 25.08 -8.61 10.39
CA THR A 26 25.66 -8.63 9.05
C THR A 26 25.00 -7.59 8.15
N ARG A 27 25.73 -7.13 7.13
CA ARG A 27 25.22 -6.24 6.08
C ARG A 27 23.91 -6.72 5.46
N SER A 28 23.79 -8.02 5.22
CA SER A 28 22.57 -8.64 4.66
C SER A 28 21.40 -8.61 5.64
N ALA A 29 21.63 -8.76 6.94
CA ALA A 29 20.58 -8.62 7.95
C ALA A 29 20.08 -7.18 8.05
N VAL A 30 21.00 -6.21 8.05
CA VAL A 30 20.64 -4.77 8.01
C VAL A 30 19.82 -4.43 6.77
N LEU A 31 20.28 -4.87 5.59
CA LEU A 31 19.56 -4.61 4.33
C LEU A 31 18.16 -5.23 4.35
N ARG A 32 18.02 -6.45 4.90
CA ARG A 32 16.74 -7.12 5.01
C ARG A 32 15.77 -6.37 5.93
N ASN A 33 16.23 -5.94 7.10
CA ASN A 33 15.41 -5.16 8.01
C ASN A 33 14.92 -3.85 7.38
N ILE A 34 15.77 -3.16 6.62
CA ILE A 34 15.37 -1.94 5.90
C ILE A 34 14.25 -2.23 4.88
N ILE A 35 14.37 -3.34 4.15
CA ILE A 35 13.37 -3.75 3.16
C ILE A 35 12.06 -4.16 3.85
N ASP A 36 12.14 -4.92 4.92
CA ASP A 36 10.97 -5.39 5.68
C ASP A 36 10.22 -4.20 6.32
N ASP A 37 10.94 -3.22 6.87
CA ASP A 37 10.37 -1.97 7.40
C ASP A 37 9.68 -1.16 6.29
N ALA A 38 10.29 -1.06 5.11
CA ALA A 38 9.70 -0.36 3.98
C ALA A 38 8.43 -1.07 3.47
N ALA A 39 8.46 -2.41 3.40
CA ALA A 39 7.31 -3.22 3.00
C ALA A 39 6.15 -3.09 3.99
N ALA A 40 6.43 -3.10 5.30
CA ALA A 40 5.43 -2.89 6.33
C ALA A 40 4.74 -1.52 6.21
N ARG A 41 5.51 -0.46 5.95
CA ARG A 41 4.95 0.89 5.72
C ARG A 41 4.06 0.95 4.47
N LEU A 42 4.48 0.30 3.38
CA LEU A 42 3.68 0.22 2.16
C LEU A 42 2.36 -0.53 2.39
N ALA A 43 2.37 -1.60 3.18
CA ALA A 43 1.16 -2.33 3.54
C ALA A 43 0.18 -1.47 4.34
N VAL A 44 0.68 -0.64 5.26
CA VAL A 44 -0.17 0.31 6.00
C VAL A 44 -0.80 1.35 5.07
N LEU A 45 -0.02 1.91 4.14
CA LEU A 45 -0.54 2.87 3.15
C LEU A 45 -1.62 2.25 2.25
N ASP A 46 -1.46 0.99 1.84
CA ASP A 46 -2.46 0.27 1.05
C ASP A 46 -3.79 0.10 1.82
N GLU A 47 -3.72 -0.25 3.10
CA GLU A 47 -4.92 -0.36 3.95
C GLU A 47 -5.58 1.01 4.24
N GLU A 48 -4.79 2.07 4.42
CA GLU A 48 -5.32 3.44 4.55
C GLU A 48 -6.04 3.88 3.28
N VAL A 49 -5.46 3.62 2.11
CA VAL A 49 -6.07 3.91 0.80
C VAL A 49 -7.37 3.14 0.63
N LYS A 50 -7.38 1.83 0.92
CA LYS A 50 -8.62 1.01 0.87
C LYS A 50 -9.71 1.56 1.78
N ARG A 51 -9.37 1.97 3.01
CA ARG A 51 -10.33 2.59 3.94
C ARG A 51 -10.88 3.91 3.41
N ALA A 52 -10.04 4.74 2.82
CA ALA A 52 -10.49 6.01 2.22
C ALA A 52 -11.45 5.76 1.05
N PHE A 53 -11.17 4.78 0.19
CA PHE A 53 -12.08 4.39 -0.89
C PHE A 53 -13.40 3.82 -0.38
N ALA A 54 -13.38 3.00 0.68
CA ALA A 54 -14.59 2.46 1.28
C ALA A 54 -15.47 3.59 1.86
N ALA A 55 -14.89 4.52 2.62
CA ALA A 55 -15.62 5.67 3.17
C ALA A 55 -16.23 6.55 2.08
N LEU A 56 -15.49 6.78 0.97
CA LEU A 56 -16.01 7.54 -0.17
C LEU A 56 -17.16 6.79 -0.88
N ALA A 57 -17.07 5.46 -0.98
CA ALA A 57 -18.14 4.65 -1.55
C ALA A 57 -19.40 4.68 -0.69
N ASP A 58 -19.26 4.64 0.64
CA ASP A 58 -20.37 4.77 1.59
C ASP A 58 -21.04 6.15 1.46
N GLU A 59 -20.25 7.24 1.40
CA GLU A 59 -20.77 8.60 1.19
C GLU A 59 -21.53 8.72 -0.15
N TYR A 60 -20.96 8.15 -1.23
CA TYR A 60 -21.64 8.12 -2.53
C TYR A 60 -22.94 7.32 -2.49
N ALA A 61 -22.96 6.19 -1.77
CA ALA A 61 -24.16 5.37 -1.61
C ALA A 61 -25.26 6.13 -0.86
N GLU A 62 -24.91 6.87 0.20
CA GLU A 62 -25.85 7.72 0.93
C GLU A 62 -26.41 8.86 0.06
N VAL A 63 -25.54 9.55 -0.67
CA VAL A 63 -25.95 10.64 -1.58
C VAL A 63 -26.84 10.10 -2.70
N SER A 64 -26.47 8.96 -3.29
CA SER A 64 -27.24 8.28 -4.33
C SER A 64 -28.62 7.86 -3.83
N ALA A 65 -28.69 7.23 -2.65
CA ALA A 65 -29.95 6.82 -2.03
C ALA A 65 -30.87 8.02 -1.74
N ARG A 66 -30.32 9.15 -1.29
CA ARG A 66 -31.09 10.39 -1.09
C ARG A 66 -31.59 10.97 -2.40
N LEU A 67 -30.73 11.01 -3.42
CA LEU A 67 -31.09 11.53 -4.74
C LEU A 67 -32.25 10.74 -5.36
N PHE A 68 -32.24 9.40 -5.25
CA PHE A 68 -33.33 8.56 -5.73
C PHE A 68 -34.59 8.60 -4.87
N ALA A 69 -34.47 8.91 -3.58
CA ALA A 69 -35.62 9.16 -2.72
C ALA A 69 -36.33 10.47 -3.08
N ASP A 70 -35.56 11.49 -3.49
CA ASP A 70 -36.07 12.81 -3.89
C ASP A 70 -36.57 12.83 -5.35
N ASP A 71 -35.96 12.05 -6.24
CA ASP A 71 -36.35 11.91 -7.65
C ASP A 71 -36.22 10.44 -8.14
N PRO A 72 -37.30 9.65 -8.07
CA PRO A 72 -37.28 8.22 -8.40
C PRO A 72 -37.11 7.93 -9.90
N GLU A 73 -37.30 8.92 -10.79
CA GLU A 73 -37.11 8.74 -12.23
C GLU A 73 -35.62 8.70 -12.64
N LEU A 74 -34.71 9.09 -11.74
CA LEU A 74 -33.26 9.03 -11.98
C LEU A 74 -32.67 7.61 -11.82
N SER A 75 -33.45 6.64 -11.30
CA SER A 75 -32.99 5.27 -11.06
C SER A 75 -32.34 4.67 -12.30
N VAL A 76 -31.03 4.45 -12.25
CA VAL A 76 -30.29 3.76 -13.32
C VAL A 76 -30.51 2.26 -13.19
N ASP A 77 -31.18 1.67 -14.16
CA ASP A 77 -31.24 0.21 -14.30
C ASP A 77 -29.81 -0.34 -14.39
N PRO A 78 -29.49 -1.44 -13.68
CA PRO A 78 -28.17 -2.05 -13.75
C PRO A 78 -27.88 -2.43 -15.20
N VAL A 79 -26.85 -1.82 -15.79
CA VAL A 79 -26.39 -2.14 -17.14
C VAL A 79 -25.85 -3.57 -17.12
N GLU A 80 -26.61 -4.52 -17.66
CA GLU A 80 -26.13 -5.88 -17.90
C GLU A 80 -24.99 -5.81 -18.92
N TYR A 81 -23.77 -6.05 -18.47
CA TYR A 81 -22.65 -6.35 -19.35
C TYR A 81 -22.67 -7.84 -19.67
N ASP A 82 -23.04 -8.18 -20.91
CA ASP A 82 -22.89 -9.52 -21.47
C ASP A 82 -21.41 -9.94 -21.37
N ARG A 83 -21.17 -11.12 -20.78
CA ARG A 83 -19.84 -11.71 -20.58
C ARG A 83 -19.31 -12.41 -21.82
#